data_AF-A0A0G3H5A6-F1
#
_entry.id   AF-A0A0G3H5A6-F1
#
_cell.length_a   1.000
_cell.length_b   1.000
_cell.length_c   1.000
_cell.angle_alpha   90.00
_cell.angle_beta   90.00
_cell.angle_gamma   90.00
#
_symmetry.space_group_name_H-M   'P 1'
#
loop_
_entity.id
_entity.type
_entity.pdbx_description
1 polymer ?
#
loop_
_entity_poly.entity_id
_entity_poly.type
_entity_poly.pdbx_seq_one_letter_code
_entity_poly.pdbx_strand_id
1 'polypeptide(L)' 'MKSNESGVDRGIRAALALVAVILAFTMTKPSSVVGIIVLVVAAIFGVTAAVGFCPLY' A
#
# COMPACT_ATOMS: atom_id res chain seq x y z
N MET A 1 -14.55 -8.95 7.16
CA MET A 1 -14.91 -7.78 7.98
C MET A 1 -15.92 -6.96 7.19
N LYS A 2 -16.87 -6.30 7.85
CA LYS A 2 -17.71 -5.30 7.16
C LYS A 2 -16.77 -4.22 6.63
N SER A 3 -16.83 -3.90 5.34
CA SER A 3 -16.03 -2.79 4.82
C SER A 3 -16.41 -1.50 5.53
N ASN A 4 -15.40 -0.81 6.05
CA ASN A 4 -15.52 0.51 6.69
C ASN A 4 -14.99 1.64 5.77
N GLU A 5 -14.31 1.27 4.68
CA GLU A 5 -13.75 2.21 3.72
C GLU A 5 -14.71 2.41 2.54
N SER A 6 -14.77 3.63 2.00
CA SER A 6 -15.45 3.87 0.73
C SER A 6 -14.72 3.20 -0.44
N GLY A 7 -15.42 2.98 -1.56
CA GLY A 7 -14.79 2.48 -2.78
C GLY A 7 -13.68 3.40 -3.32
N VAL A 8 -13.81 4.71 -3.08
CA VAL A 8 -12.80 5.71 -3.48
C VAL A 8 -11.54 5.58 -2.62
N ASP A 9 -11.67 5.51 -1.29
CA ASP A 9 -10.55 5.30 -0.36
C ASP A 9 -9.78 4.02 -0.71
N ARG A 10 -10.52 2.94 -0.99
CA ARG A 10 -9.96 1.66 -1.41
C ARG A 10 -9.15 1.79 -2.71
N GLY A 11 -9.69 2.50 -3.70
CA GLY A 11 -9.02 2.73 -4.98
C GLY A 11 -7.73 3.56 -4.84
N ILE A 12 -7.76 4.62 -4.02
CA ILE A 12 -6.59 5.44 -3.74
C ILE A 12 -5.49 4.61 -3.06
N ARG A 13 -5.83 3.80 -2.06
CA ARG A 13 -4.85 2.93 -1.39
C ARG A 13 -4.24 1.90 -2.35
N ALA A 14 -5.04 1.31 -3.24
CA ALA A 14 -4.54 0.40 -4.25
C ALA A 14 -3.56 1.09 -5.22
N ALA A 15 -3.87 2.31 -5.65
CA ALA A 15 -2.99 3.11 -6.50
C ALA A 15 -1.67 3.46 -5.79
N LEU A 16 -1.73 3.87 -4.52
CA LEU A 16 -0.54 4.15 -3.70
C LEU A 16 0.33 2.91 -3.51
N ALA A 17 -0.28 1.74 -3.27
CA ALA A 17 0.47 0.48 -3.17
C ALA A 17 1.24 0.18 -4.46
N LEU A 18 0.59 0.33 -5.63
CA LEU A 18 1.22 0.16 -6.93
C LEU A 18 2.39 1.11 -7.17
N VAL A 19 2.18 2.41 -6.90
CA VAL A 19 3.23 3.43 -7.06
C VAL A 19 4.41 3.15 -6.13
N ALA A 20 4.16 2.76 -4.88
CA ALA A 20 5.20 2.42 -3.92
C ALA A 20 6.03 1.19 -4.36
N VAL A 21 5.39 0.15 -4.89
CA VAL A 21 6.10 -0.99 -5.49
C VAL A 21 6.99 -0.53 -6.64
N ILE A 22 6.45 0.25 -7.59
CA ILE A 22 7.24 0.76 -8.72
C ILE A 22 8.44 1.56 -8.22
N LEU A 23 8.25 2.45 -7.25
CA LEU A 23 9.31 3.28 -6.66
C LEU A 23 10.40 2.42 -5.96
N ALA A 24 10.00 1.34 -5.28
CA ALA A 24 10.94 0.41 -4.64
C ALA A 24 11.91 -0.23 -5.65
N PHE A 25 11.41 -0.64 -6.81
CA PHE A 25 12.22 -1.31 -7.83
C PHE A 25 12.96 -0.37 -8.78
N THR A 26 12.44 0.84 -9.01
CA THR A 26 13.02 1.80 -9.97
C THR A 26 13.99 2.79 -9.33
N MET A 27 13.69 3.28 -8.12
CA MET A 27 14.38 4.45 -7.54
C MET A 27 15.22 4.10 -6.30
N THR A 28 14.78 3.16 -5.46
CA THR A 28 15.43 2.92 -4.14
C THR A 28 16.20 1.61 -4.06
N LYS A 29 15.90 0.63 -4.91
CA LYS A 29 16.37 -0.76 -4.88
C LYS A 29 15.79 -1.53 -3.68
N PRO A 30 15.22 -2.73 -3.90
CA PRO A 30 14.53 -3.49 -2.85
C PRO A 30 15.44 -3.99 -1.72
N SER A 31 16.76 -4.07 -1.94
CA SER A 31 17.74 -4.49 -0.93
C SER A 31 18.23 -3.35 -0.01
N SER A 32 17.89 -2.10 -0.31
CA SER A 32 18.25 -0.96 0.56
C SER A 32 17.27 -0.81 1.72
N VAL A 33 17.72 -0.22 2.83
CA VAL A 33 16.85 0.06 3.99
C VAL A 33 15.62 0.87 3.56
N VAL A 34 15.82 1.89 2.73
CA VAL A 34 14.73 2.73 2.21
C VAL A 34 13.78 1.92 1.32
N GLY A 35 14.30 1.07 0.43
CA GLY A 35 13.48 0.22 -0.43
C GLY A 35 12.63 -0.77 0.36
N ILE A 36 13.17 -1.35 1.42
CA ILE A 36 12.42 -2.24 2.32
C ILE A 36 11.28 -1.47 3.00
N ILE A 37 11.56 -0.28 3.54
CA ILE A 37 10.52 0.56 4.17
C ILE A 37 9.40 0.87 3.17
N VAL A 38 9.75 1.26 1.94
CA VAL A 38 8.77 1.54 0.88
C VAL A 38 7.94 0.30 0.54
N LEU A 39 8.55 -0.89 0.47
CA LEU A 39 7.83 -2.14 0.24
C LEU A 39 6.89 -2.51 1.40
N VAL A 40 7.30 -2.28 2.64
CA VAL A 40 6.43 -2.49 3.81
C VAL A 40 5.21 -1.57 3.73
N VAL A 41 5.42 -0.29 3.41
CA VAL A 41 4.32 0.67 3.20
C VAL A 41 3.41 0.20 2.07
N ALA A 42 3.97 -0.24 0.94
CA ALA A 42 3.22 -0.78 -0.18
C ALA A 42 2.36 -1.99 0.22
N ALA A 43 2.92 -2.92 1.00
CA ALA A 43 2.20 -4.10 1.49
C ALA A 43 1.03 -3.71 2.40
N ILE A 44 1.22 -2.75 3.32
CA ILE A 44 0.16 -2.26 4.20
C ILE A 44 -0.98 -1.63 3.39
N PHE A 45 -0.66 -0.74 2.45
CA PHE A 45 -1.67 -0.14 1.57
C PHE A 45 -2.39 -1.18 0.69
N GLY A 46 -1.66 -2.17 0.17
CA GLY A 46 -2.21 -3.25 -0.64
C GLY A 46 -3.18 -4.15 0.16
N VAL A 47 -2.79 -4.56 1.37
CA VAL A 47 -3.63 -5.40 2.23
C VAL A 47 -4.88 -4.63 2.69
N THR A 48 -4.73 -3.38 3.13
CA THR A 48 -5.88 -2.57 3.55
C THR A 48 -6.84 -2.30 2.39
N ALA A 49 -6.32 -2.06 1.18
CA ALA A 49 -7.13 -1.97 -0.03
C ALA A 49 -7.77 -3.31 -0.41
N ALA A 50 -7.13 -4.45 -0.18
CA ALA A 50 -7.68 -5.76 -0.52
C ALA A 50 -8.81 -6.18 0.43
N VAL A 51 -8.63 -5.97 1.74
CA VAL A 51 -9.61 -6.34 2.77
C VAL A 51 -10.75 -5.30 2.83
N GLY A 52 -10.52 -4.07 2.37
CA GLY A 52 -11.51 -2.99 2.42
C GLY A 52 -11.85 -2.61 3.86
N PHE A 53 -10.90 -2.79 4.77
CA PHE A 53 -11.00 -2.51 6.20
C PHE A 53 -9.65 -1.96 6.67
N CYS A 54 -9.65 -0.71 7.12
CA CYS A 54 -8.54 -0.07 7.77
C CYS A 54 -8.86 0.01 9.27
N PRO A 55 -8.03 -0.56 10.16
CA PRO A 55 -8.32 -0.60 11.60
C PRO A 55 -8.32 0.79 12.27
N LEU A 56 -7.92 1.85 11.56
CA LEU A 56 -7.91 3.22 12.06
C LEU A 56 -9.24 3.96 11.85
N TYR A 57 -10.09 3.45 10.96
CA TYR A 57 -11.48 3.89 10.81
C TYR A 57 -12.38 3.09 11.74
#